data_AF-A0A7W2JUV4-F1
#
_entry.id   AF-A0A7W2JUV4-F1
#
_cell.length_a   1.000
_cell.length_b   1.000
_cell.length_c   1.000
_cell.angle_alpha   90.00
_cell.angle_beta   90.00
_cell.angle_gamma   90.00
#
_symmetry.space_group_name_H-M   'P 1'
#
loop_
_entity.id
_entity.type
_entity.pdbx_description
1 polymer ?
#
loop_
_entity_poly.entity_id
_entity_poly.type
_entity_poly.pdbx_seq_one_letter_code
_entity_poly.pdbx_strand_id
1 'polypeptide(L)'
;MGNPVVIFGSVWGGVLLLYSLGATSNLVPFNVLGLSLVLLNMLSMGLFYLLMVAGRPIPRISATQALDYRQAAKTYAKILFLLWFLGTCFEIYVQRGFPLYWNWVGDGRLYTDFGIPSFHGIMNAMYLQLVTALAYLYFVRPRRLIIFMLLLLACWPVLMLGRGILLSVVVQITAVFFLMRRLNLKVTFVLLFSALAAVFLFGYVGDLRQVVNPFFYLVEPAYVDFFSALPSGFLWFYVYMTSGMSNMFFNIETLQPAYSFGYSLYNLLPSAIKLWLGFDQRNDLFVFVDNNLNAATFYSGYISDFGAVGAFFLAAFVQFCCCLAYAVARKGRPWGIFAYAVAFQILIFSIFYDMFFLLPILLQFILAILFFSACRLKRLLITPAAKQHAECADSPRTY
;
A
#
# COMPACT_ATOMS: atom_id res chain seq x y z
N MET A 1 -17.57 -0.65 1.50
CA MET A 1 -16.72 -1.30 0.46
C MET A 1 -15.25 -1.28 0.81
N GLY A 2 -14.74 -0.32 1.60
CA GLY A 2 -13.42 -0.47 2.23
C GLY A 2 -13.40 -1.50 3.37
N ASN A 3 -14.06 -2.65 3.25
CA ASN A 3 -14.03 -3.69 4.27
C ASN A 3 -12.78 -4.56 4.02
N PRO A 4 -11.87 -4.73 5.00
CA PRO A 4 -10.65 -5.52 4.81
C PRO A 4 -10.90 -6.97 4.35
N VAL A 5 -12.01 -7.59 4.76
CA VAL A 5 -12.41 -8.94 4.32
C VAL A 5 -12.72 -8.96 2.82
N VAL A 6 -13.48 -7.97 2.35
CA VAL A 6 -13.86 -7.87 0.93
C VAL A 6 -12.63 -7.57 0.08
N ILE A 7 -11.74 -6.69 0.54
CA ILE A 7 -10.52 -6.32 -0.19
C ILE A 7 -9.59 -7.52 -0.29
N PHE A 8 -9.19 -8.11 0.84
CA PHE A 8 -8.30 -9.26 0.85
C PHE A 8 -8.92 -10.44 0.10
N GLY A 9 -10.22 -10.71 0.33
CA GLY A 9 -10.95 -11.77 -0.32
C GLY A 9 -11.08 -11.59 -1.84
N SER A 10 -11.34 -10.37 -2.32
CA SER A 10 -11.44 -10.10 -3.77
C SER A 10 -10.09 -10.14 -4.48
N VAL A 11 -9.03 -9.67 -3.84
CA VAL A 11 -7.66 -9.72 -4.39
C VAL A 11 -7.21 -11.17 -4.54
N TRP A 12 -7.25 -11.95 -3.45
CA TRP A 12 -6.80 -13.34 -3.47
C TRP A 12 -7.75 -14.27 -4.21
N GLY A 13 -9.06 -14.08 -4.07
CA GLY A 13 -10.06 -14.81 -4.84
C GLY A 13 -9.96 -14.52 -6.34
N GLY A 14 -9.69 -13.27 -6.72
CA GLY A 14 -9.43 -12.88 -8.10
C GLY A 14 -8.18 -13.54 -8.67
N VAL A 15 -7.07 -13.56 -7.92
CA VAL A 15 -5.86 -14.28 -8.33
C VAL A 15 -6.12 -15.78 -8.47
N LEU A 16 -6.80 -16.43 -7.52
CA LEU A 16 -7.13 -17.86 -7.60
C LEU A 16 -7.98 -18.18 -8.84
N LEU A 17 -8.96 -17.32 -9.17
CA LEU A 17 -9.79 -17.46 -10.36
C LEU A 17 -8.95 -17.31 -11.65
N LEU A 18 -8.06 -16.33 -11.71
CA LEU A 18 -7.16 -16.17 -12.86
C LEU A 18 -6.19 -17.35 -12.99
N TYR A 19 -5.64 -17.80 -11.86
CA TYR A 19 -4.74 -18.95 -11.79
C TYR A 19 -5.42 -20.22 -12.30
N SER A 20 -6.70 -20.44 -11.97
CA SER A 20 -7.44 -21.63 -12.42
C SER A 20 -7.68 -21.69 -13.93
N LEU A 21 -7.49 -20.59 -14.66
CA LEU A 21 -7.55 -20.60 -16.13
C LEU A 21 -6.38 -21.36 -16.76
N GLY A 22 -5.24 -21.45 -16.07
CA GLY A 22 -4.06 -22.18 -16.59
C GLY A 22 -3.57 -21.62 -17.92
N ALA A 23 -3.66 -20.31 -18.13
CA ALA A 23 -3.48 -19.72 -19.46
C ALA A 23 -2.01 -19.53 -19.87
N THR A 24 -1.08 -19.78 -18.95
CA THR A 24 0.36 -19.71 -19.19
C THR A 24 1.10 -20.92 -18.62
N SER A 25 2.16 -21.33 -19.31
CA SER A 25 2.94 -22.55 -19.05
C SER A 25 3.82 -22.49 -17.79
N ASN A 26 4.07 -21.29 -17.26
CA ASN A 26 4.79 -21.08 -16.00
C ASN A 26 3.95 -21.38 -14.75
N LEU A 27 2.68 -21.77 -14.90
CA LEU A 27 1.79 -22.06 -13.78
C LEU A 27 1.95 -23.51 -13.34
N VAL A 28 2.46 -23.72 -12.14
CA VAL A 28 2.55 -25.06 -11.54
C VAL A 28 1.16 -25.53 -11.09
N PRO A 29 0.93 -26.85 -10.95
CA PRO A 29 -0.34 -27.35 -10.43
C PRO A 29 -0.70 -26.74 -9.07
N PHE A 30 -2.00 -26.66 -8.76
CA PHE A 30 -2.45 -26.21 -7.46
C PHE A 30 -1.81 -27.04 -6.34
N ASN A 31 -1.20 -26.36 -5.40
CA ASN A 31 -0.64 -26.98 -4.21
C ASN A 31 -1.65 -26.94 -3.06
N VAL A 32 -1.96 -28.09 -2.46
CA VAL A 32 -2.98 -28.20 -1.39
C VAL A 32 -2.59 -27.39 -0.15
N LEU A 33 -1.33 -27.43 0.25
CA LEU A 33 -0.82 -26.68 1.40
C LEU A 33 -0.89 -25.18 1.14
N GLY A 34 -0.45 -24.73 -0.04
CA GLY A 34 -0.52 -23.32 -0.46
C GLY A 34 -1.95 -22.80 -0.56
N LEU A 35 -2.86 -23.58 -1.16
CA LEU A 35 -4.27 -23.23 -1.25
C LEU A 35 -4.90 -23.14 0.15
N SER A 36 -4.62 -24.10 1.02
CA SER A 36 -5.09 -24.12 2.40
C SER A 36 -4.60 -22.88 3.17
N LEU A 37 -3.33 -22.50 3.00
CA LEU A 37 -2.75 -21.30 3.61
C LEU A 37 -3.52 -20.03 3.22
N VAL A 38 -3.82 -19.86 1.91
CA VAL A 38 -4.58 -18.70 1.41
C VAL A 38 -6.00 -18.69 1.97
N LEU A 39 -6.71 -19.82 1.88
CA LEU A 39 -8.10 -19.93 2.33
C LEU A 39 -8.23 -19.73 3.84
N LEU A 40 -7.35 -20.33 4.65
CA LEU A 40 -7.32 -20.13 6.09
C LEU A 40 -7.03 -18.66 6.44
N ASN A 41 -6.16 -17.99 5.69
CA ASN A 41 -5.92 -16.56 5.87
C ASN A 41 -7.11 -15.69 5.46
N MET A 42 -7.89 -16.08 4.44
CA MET A 42 -9.16 -15.39 4.13
C MET A 42 -10.16 -15.55 5.28
N LEU A 43 -10.21 -16.73 5.91
CA LEU A 43 -11.04 -17.00 7.09
C LEU A 43 -10.57 -16.24 8.33
N SER A 44 -9.26 -16.17 8.62
CA SER A 44 -8.72 -15.40 9.75
C SER A 44 -9.01 -13.90 9.61
N MET A 45 -8.90 -13.34 8.40
CA MET A 45 -9.33 -11.96 8.14
C MET A 45 -10.82 -11.77 8.47
N GLY A 46 -11.66 -12.72 8.06
CA GLY A 46 -13.08 -12.75 8.42
C GLY A 46 -13.31 -12.78 9.93
N LEU A 47 -12.59 -13.65 10.65
CA LEU A 47 -12.66 -13.78 12.10
C LEU A 47 -12.25 -12.48 12.80
N PHE A 48 -11.11 -11.88 12.45
CA PHE A 48 -10.66 -10.62 13.06
C PHE A 48 -11.64 -9.47 12.80
N TYR A 49 -12.20 -9.41 11.59
CA TYR A 49 -13.27 -8.47 11.29
C TYR A 49 -14.50 -8.68 12.17
N LEU A 50 -14.95 -9.93 12.36
CA LEU A 50 -16.09 -10.23 13.23
C LEU A 50 -15.82 -9.78 14.67
N LEU A 51 -14.64 -10.12 15.22
CA LEU A 51 -14.26 -9.81 16.60
C LEU A 51 -14.14 -8.29 16.86
N MET A 52 -13.57 -7.54 15.92
CA MET A 52 -13.23 -6.12 16.15
C MET A 52 -14.25 -5.13 15.58
N VAL A 53 -15.00 -5.52 14.55
CA VAL A 53 -15.67 -4.58 13.65
C VAL A 53 -17.16 -4.92 13.49
N ALA A 54 -17.51 -6.17 13.23
CA ALA A 54 -18.89 -6.57 13.02
C ALA A 54 -19.75 -6.32 14.27
N GLY A 55 -21.01 -5.91 14.07
CA GLY A 55 -21.96 -5.62 15.15
C GLY A 55 -21.66 -4.38 16.00
N ARG A 56 -20.47 -3.77 15.90
CA ARG A 56 -20.14 -2.57 16.69
C ARG A 56 -20.72 -1.30 16.07
N PRO A 57 -21.44 -0.45 16.84
CA PRO A 57 -22.03 0.77 16.32
C PRO A 57 -20.95 1.75 15.86
N ILE A 58 -21.23 2.46 14.77
CA ILE A 58 -20.35 3.51 14.25
C ILE A 58 -20.65 4.79 15.03
N PRO A 59 -19.71 5.31 15.84
CA PRO A 59 -19.95 6.54 16.60
C PRO A 59 -20.12 7.71 15.63
N ARG A 60 -21.12 8.57 15.88
CA ARG A 60 -21.29 9.81 15.13
C ARG A 60 -20.30 10.86 15.67
N ILE A 61 -19.50 11.43 14.78
CA ILE A 61 -18.63 12.57 15.10
C ILE A 61 -19.49 13.83 15.13
N SER A 62 -19.31 14.67 16.16
CA SER A 62 -19.99 15.97 16.22
C SER A 62 -19.45 16.94 15.16
N ALA A 63 -20.25 17.91 14.73
CA ALA A 63 -19.81 18.93 13.77
C ALA A 63 -18.55 19.70 14.25
N THR A 64 -18.46 19.96 15.55
CA THR A 64 -17.31 20.61 16.20
C THR A 64 -16.05 19.75 16.10
N GLN A 65 -16.14 18.46 16.44
CA GLN A 65 -15.01 17.52 16.30
C GLN A 65 -14.55 17.37 14.86
N ALA A 66 -15.49 17.34 13.89
CA ALA A 66 -15.15 17.27 12.47
C ALA A 66 -14.37 18.51 12.01
N LEU A 67 -14.71 19.70 12.49
CA LEU A 67 -13.99 20.94 12.20
C LEU A 67 -12.58 20.92 12.80
N ASP A 68 -12.43 20.50 14.05
CA ASP A 68 -11.13 20.36 14.73
C ASP A 68 -10.22 19.38 13.98
N TYR A 69 -10.76 18.21 13.61
CA TYR A 69 -10.04 17.20 12.86
C TYR A 69 -9.60 17.71 11.49
N ARG A 70 -10.45 18.46 10.80
CA ARG A 70 -10.11 19.08 9.52
C ARG A 70 -8.96 20.08 9.68
N GLN A 71 -9.00 20.93 10.70
CA GLN A 71 -7.96 21.92 10.92
C GLN A 71 -6.63 21.25 11.31
N ALA A 72 -6.67 20.23 12.18
CA ALA A 72 -5.50 19.45 12.54
C ALA A 72 -4.88 18.74 11.31
N ALA A 73 -5.70 18.10 10.48
CA ALA A 73 -5.25 17.45 9.25
C ALA A 73 -4.64 18.45 8.26
N LYS A 74 -5.16 19.68 8.18
CA LYS A 74 -4.59 20.75 7.35
C LYS A 74 -3.21 21.17 7.84
N THR A 75 -3.02 21.35 9.14
CA THR A 75 -1.71 21.67 9.73
C THR A 75 -0.73 20.53 9.50
N TYR A 76 -1.18 19.29 9.72
CA TYR A 76 -0.38 18.09 9.47
C TYR A 76 0.08 17.98 8.01
N ALA A 77 -0.82 18.16 7.04
CA ALA A 77 -0.47 18.16 5.62
C ALA A 77 0.53 19.27 5.26
N LYS A 78 0.42 20.46 5.86
CA LYS A 78 1.40 21.53 5.65
C LYS A 78 2.79 21.17 6.16
N ILE A 79 2.87 20.59 7.36
CA ILE A 79 4.14 20.16 7.96
C ILE A 79 4.76 19.07 7.10
N LEU A 80 4.00 18.04 6.72
CA LEU A 80 4.48 16.98 5.85
C LEU A 80 4.95 17.50 4.50
N PHE A 81 4.19 18.41 3.87
CA PHE A 81 4.59 19.03 2.61
C PHE A 81 5.91 19.78 2.74
N LEU A 82 6.10 20.58 3.79
CA LEU A 82 7.33 21.31 4.00
C LEU A 82 8.52 20.36 4.21
N LEU A 83 8.39 19.36 5.08
CA LEU A 83 9.45 18.39 5.37
C LEU A 83 9.79 17.55 4.14
N TRP A 84 8.78 17.05 3.43
CA TRP A 84 8.96 16.31 2.19
C TRP A 84 9.63 17.17 1.12
N PHE A 85 9.13 18.38 0.87
CA PHE A 85 9.67 19.27 -0.16
C PHE A 85 11.15 19.60 0.11
N LEU A 86 11.47 20.02 1.34
CA LEU A 86 12.85 20.32 1.72
C LEU A 86 13.75 19.09 1.61
N GLY A 87 13.28 17.93 2.09
CA GLY A 87 14.05 16.69 2.01
C GLY A 87 14.25 16.20 0.57
N THR A 88 13.23 16.26 -0.27
CA THR A 88 13.33 15.93 -1.70
C THR A 88 14.26 16.90 -2.44
N CYS A 89 14.19 18.21 -2.19
CA CYS A 89 15.14 19.17 -2.73
C CYS A 89 16.57 18.86 -2.30
N PHE A 90 16.77 18.43 -1.05
CA PHE A 90 18.07 17.97 -0.57
C PHE A 90 18.55 16.71 -1.31
N GLU A 91 17.70 15.71 -1.54
CA GLU A 91 18.07 14.52 -2.34
C GLU A 91 18.49 14.90 -3.76
N ILE A 92 17.70 15.77 -4.42
CA ILE A 92 17.99 16.23 -5.79
C ILE A 92 19.32 16.98 -5.83
N TYR A 93 19.62 17.81 -4.82
CA TYR A 93 20.89 18.53 -4.72
C TYR A 93 22.07 17.56 -4.56
N VAL A 94 22.00 16.64 -3.60
CA VAL A 94 23.06 15.65 -3.33
C VAL A 94 23.29 14.74 -4.52
N GLN A 95 22.21 14.25 -5.13
CA GLN A 95 22.25 13.34 -6.26
C GLN A 95 22.46 14.06 -7.61
N ARG A 96 22.55 15.40 -7.62
CA ARG A 96 22.76 16.22 -8.84
C ARG A 96 21.73 15.94 -9.94
N GLY A 97 20.46 15.84 -9.55
CA GLY A 97 19.34 15.58 -10.47
C GLY A 97 18.37 14.53 -9.95
N PHE A 98 17.53 14.01 -10.85
CA PHE A 98 16.53 12.98 -10.58
C PHE A 98 16.40 12.04 -11.80
N PRO A 99 15.80 10.84 -11.68
CA PRO A 99 15.86 9.80 -12.70
C PRO A 99 15.43 10.24 -14.11
N LEU A 100 14.33 10.97 -14.24
CA LEU A 100 13.88 11.46 -15.55
C LEU A 100 14.87 12.46 -16.16
N TYR A 101 15.49 13.32 -15.36
CA TYR A 101 16.53 14.24 -15.82
C TYR A 101 17.79 13.47 -16.26
N TRP A 102 18.21 12.45 -15.50
CA TRP A 102 19.36 11.61 -15.88
C TRP A 102 19.12 10.86 -17.19
N ASN A 103 17.92 10.34 -17.38
CA ASN A 103 17.54 9.70 -18.64
C ASN A 103 17.61 10.69 -19.81
N TRP A 104 17.13 11.92 -19.61
CA TRP A 104 17.13 12.95 -20.65
C TRP A 104 18.54 13.42 -21.03
N VAL A 105 19.45 13.56 -20.07
CA VAL A 105 20.84 14.00 -20.30
C VAL A 105 21.77 12.83 -20.71
N GLY A 106 21.29 11.58 -20.63
CA GLY A 106 22.07 10.39 -20.99
C GLY A 106 23.13 10.03 -19.94
N ASP A 107 22.87 10.30 -18.66
CA ASP A 107 23.81 10.18 -17.55
C ASP A 107 24.15 8.73 -17.16
N GLY A 108 23.48 7.73 -17.75
CA GLY A 108 23.77 6.30 -17.56
C GLY A 108 23.32 5.70 -16.23
N ARG A 109 23.08 6.53 -15.20
CA ARG A 109 22.48 6.12 -13.92
C ARG A 109 21.07 5.55 -14.10
N LEU A 110 20.76 4.55 -13.29
CA LEU A 110 19.44 3.91 -13.21
C LEU A 110 18.53 4.65 -12.23
N TYR A 111 17.22 4.45 -12.36
CA TYR A 111 16.25 5.04 -11.43
C TYR A 111 16.40 4.51 -10.00
N THR A 112 16.95 3.30 -9.86
CA THR A 112 17.26 2.65 -8.57
C THR A 112 18.40 3.33 -7.82
N ASP A 113 19.20 4.13 -8.52
CA ASP A 113 20.35 4.83 -7.95
C ASP A 113 19.95 6.15 -7.28
N PHE A 114 18.70 6.59 -7.45
CA PHE A 114 18.22 7.82 -6.84
C PHE A 114 17.85 7.62 -5.36
N GLY A 115 18.16 8.65 -4.60
CA GLY A 115 17.80 8.79 -3.20
C GLY A 115 18.95 8.43 -2.29
N ILE A 116 18.91 8.96 -1.07
CA ILE A 116 19.90 8.63 -0.05
C ILE A 116 19.37 7.39 0.70
N PRO A 117 20.15 6.31 0.87
CA PRO A 117 19.70 5.10 1.55
C PRO A 117 19.02 5.42 2.89
N SER A 118 17.87 4.79 3.15
CA SER A 118 16.99 5.05 4.30
C SER A 118 16.26 6.40 4.27
N PHE A 119 16.94 7.51 3.96
CA PHE A 119 16.34 8.84 3.88
C PHE A 119 15.28 8.95 2.78
N HIS A 120 15.55 8.38 1.60
CA HIS A 120 14.58 8.31 0.51
C HIS A 120 13.31 7.58 0.93
N GLY A 121 13.45 6.51 1.72
CA GLY A 121 12.33 5.77 2.30
C GLY A 121 11.48 6.64 3.23
N ILE A 122 12.13 7.48 4.05
CA ILE A 122 11.45 8.47 4.91
C ILE A 122 10.67 9.48 4.06
N MET A 123 11.27 10.00 2.99
CA MET A 123 10.62 10.94 2.08
C MET A 123 9.41 10.32 1.40
N ASN A 124 9.51 9.07 0.94
CA ASN A 124 8.39 8.33 0.35
C ASN A 124 7.25 8.10 1.35
N ALA A 125 7.57 7.82 2.62
CA ALA A 125 6.57 7.70 3.67
C ALA A 125 5.83 9.03 3.91
N MET A 126 6.57 10.14 4.04
CA MET A 126 5.97 11.47 4.22
C MET A 126 5.13 11.89 3.02
N TYR A 127 5.61 11.60 1.80
CA TYR A 127 4.91 11.85 0.55
C TYR A 127 3.56 11.12 0.48
N LEU A 128 3.56 9.80 0.69
CA LEU A 128 2.33 9.00 0.64
C LEU A 128 1.34 9.44 1.71
N GLN A 129 1.84 9.68 2.93
CA GLN A 129 1.02 10.17 4.03
C GLN A 129 0.43 11.57 3.77
N LEU A 130 1.18 12.46 3.10
CA LEU A 130 0.71 13.77 2.64
C LEU A 130 -0.43 13.61 1.63
N VAL A 131 -0.25 12.76 0.62
CA VAL A 131 -1.28 12.45 -0.39
C VAL A 131 -2.56 11.95 0.29
N THR A 132 -2.43 11.02 1.24
CA THR A 132 -3.55 10.52 2.04
C THR A 132 -4.25 11.64 2.83
N ALA A 133 -3.48 12.53 3.46
CA ALA A 133 -4.04 13.67 4.20
C ALA A 133 -4.77 14.65 3.27
N LEU A 134 -4.24 14.94 2.08
CA LEU A 134 -4.87 15.78 1.08
C LEU A 134 -6.15 15.14 0.52
N ALA A 135 -6.14 13.84 0.23
CA ALA A 135 -7.32 13.10 -0.19
C ALA A 135 -8.43 13.19 0.87
N TYR A 136 -8.09 13.01 2.14
CA TYR A 136 -9.04 13.19 3.26
C TYR A 136 -9.61 14.60 3.28
N LEU A 137 -8.76 15.64 3.21
CA LEU A 137 -9.22 17.04 3.20
C LEU A 137 -10.14 17.34 2.03
N TYR A 138 -9.87 16.78 0.84
CA TYR A 138 -10.72 16.88 -0.33
C TYR A 138 -12.10 16.26 -0.09
N PHE A 139 -12.16 15.03 0.44
CA PHE A 139 -13.43 14.36 0.65
C PHE A 139 -14.25 14.95 1.79
N VAL A 140 -13.61 15.57 2.80
CA VAL A 140 -14.29 16.37 3.83
C VAL A 140 -14.90 17.64 3.24
N ARG A 141 -14.11 18.41 2.47
CA ARG A 141 -14.61 19.61 1.80
C ARG A 141 -13.89 19.83 0.47
N PRO A 142 -14.54 19.54 -0.67
CA PRO A 142 -13.88 19.59 -1.96
C PRO A 142 -13.45 21.02 -2.29
N ARG A 143 -12.19 21.16 -2.74
CA ARG A 143 -11.61 22.43 -3.20
C ARG A 143 -10.71 22.14 -4.39
N ARG A 144 -10.84 22.92 -5.47
CA ARG A 144 -10.05 22.78 -6.70
C ARG A 144 -8.54 22.83 -6.42
N LEU A 145 -8.11 23.66 -5.48
CA LEU A 145 -6.71 23.74 -5.05
C LEU A 145 -6.15 22.40 -4.55
N ILE A 146 -6.97 21.58 -3.85
CA ILE A 146 -6.50 20.28 -3.34
C ILE A 146 -6.31 19.29 -4.50
N ILE A 147 -7.21 19.31 -5.50
CA ILE A 147 -7.05 18.50 -6.71
C ILE A 147 -5.76 18.91 -7.45
N PHE A 148 -5.55 20.21 -7.64
CA PHE A 148 -4.32 20.72 -8.25
C PHE A 148 -3.06 20.26 -7.50
N MET A 149 -3.06 20.32 -6.17
CA MET A 149 -1.95 19.82 -5.35
C MET A 149 -1.75 18.30 -5.49
N LEU A 150 -2.83 17.51 -5.53
CA LEU A 150 -2.74 16.06 -5.76
C LEU A 150 -2.17 15.73 -7.13
N LEU A 151 -2.59 16.44 -8.18
CA LEU A 151 -2.06 16.28 -9.53
C LEU A 151 -0.58 16.68 -9.61
N LEU A 152 -0.20 17.79 -8.98
CA LEU A 152 1.19 18.23 -8.89
C LEU A 152 2.05 17.18 -8.17
N LEU A 153 1.56 16.62 -7.06
CA LEU A 153 2.25 15.56 -6.33
C LEU A 153 2.31 14.25 -7.12
N ALA A 154 1.33 13.95 -7.98
CA ALA A 154 1.36 12.77 -8.85
C ALA A 154 2.47 12.85 -9.92
N CYS A 155 2.95 14.06 -10.25
CA CYS A 155 4.13 14.22 -11.11
C CYS A 155 5.40 13.68 -10.45
N TRP A 156 5.51 13.68 -9.11
CA TRP A 156 6.73 13.24 -8.43
C TRP A 156 7.12 11.79 -8.75
N PRO A 157 6.24 10.77 -8.59
CA PRO A 157 6.49 9.41 -9.06
C PRO A 157 6.92 9.29 -10.52
N VAL A 158 6.40 10.16 -11.39
CA VAL A 158 6.74 10.17 -12.82
C VAL A 158 8.17 10.69 -13.03
N LEU A 159 8.55 11.79 -12.36
CA LEU A 159 9.93 12.30 -12.36
C LEU A 159 10.93 11.25 -11.84
N MET A 160 10.47 10.44 -10.89
CA MET A 160 11.20 9.35 -10.27
C MET A 160 11.21 8.04 -11.07
N LEU A 161 10.44 7.94 -12.16
CA LEU A 161 10.18 6.69 -12.88
C LEU A 161 9.67 5.56 -11.95
N GLY A 162 9.07 5.92 -10.81
CA GLY A 162 8.65 5.03 -9.73
C GLY A 162 7.22 4.53 -9.91
N ARG A 163 7.05 3.44 -10.66
CA ARG A 163 5.72 2.85 -10.93
C ARG A 163 4.99 2.40 -9.66
N GLY A 164 5.70 1.73 -8.74
CA GLY A 164 5.10 1.21 -7.50
C GLY A 164 4.57 2.32 -6.57
N ILE A 165 5.28 3.44 -6.46
CA ILE A 165 4.84 4.56 -5.63
C ILE A 165 3.66 5.32 -6.26
N LEU A 166 3.60 5.40 -7.60
CA LEU A 166 2.42 5.93 -8.30
C LEU A 166 1.17 5.07 -8.02
N LEU A 167 1.29 3.75 -8.09
CA LEU A 167 0.18 2.85 -7.77
C LEU A 167 -0.22 2.99 -6.29
N SER A 168 0.75 3.16 -5.39
CA SER A 168 0.49 3.42 -3.96
C SER A 168 -0.34 4.69 -3.74
N VAL A 169 -0.04 5.77 -4.46
CA VAL A 169 -0.83 7.02 -4.45
C VAL A 169 -2.28 6.76 -4.83
N VAL A 170 -2.50 6.08 -5.97
CA VAL A 170 -3.85 5.78 -6.48
C VAL A 170 -4.62 4.92 -5.48
N VAL A 171 -3.97 3.88 -4.93
CA VAL A 171 -4.57 2.97 -3.97
C VAL A 171 -4.92 3.68 -2.66
N GLN A 172 -4.05 4.54 -2.13
CA GLN A 172 -4.33 5.28 -0.90
C GLN A 172 -5.46 6.31 -1.08
N ILE A 173 -5.50 7.03 -2.20
CA ILE A 173 -6.63 7.93 -2.52
C ILE A 173 -7.93 7.13 -2.59
N THR A 174 -7.90 5.97 -3.24
CA THR A 174 -9.05 5.05 -3.37
C THR A 174 -9.51 4.53 -2.01
N ALA A 175 -8.57 4.20 -1.11
CA ALA A 175 -8.89 3.76 0.24
C ALA A 175 -9.64 4.84 1.02
N VAL A 176 -9.16 6.09 0.99
CA VAL A 176 -9.84 7.22 1.63
C VAL A 176 -11.22 7.45 1.00
N PHE A 177 -11.33 7.34 -0.32
CA PHE A 177 -12.60 7.44 -1.03
C PHE A 177 -13.62 6.41 -0.52
N PHE A 178 -13.25 5.12 -0.46
CA PHE A 178 -14.15 4.06 0.00
C PHE A 178 -14.51 4.14 1.49
N LEU A 179 -13.70 4.80 2.31
CA LEU A 179 -14.02 5.07 3.72
C LEU A 179 -14.99 6.24 3.88
N MET A 180 -14.85 7.29 3.07
CA MET A 180 -15.57 8.55 3.27
C MET A 180 -16.81 8.70 2.39
N ARG A 181 -16.90 7.94 1.29
CA ARG A 181 -18.00 8.04 0.33
C ARG A 181 -18.68 6.69 0.17
N ARG A 182 -20.01 6.76 -0.01
CA ARG A 182 -20.79 5.63 -0.46
C ARG A 182 -20.63 5.50 -1.96
N LEU A 183 -20.53 4.26 -2.43
CA LEU A 183 -20.52 3.99 -3.85
C LEU A 183 -21.94 4.10 -4.39
N ASN A 184 -22.06 4.79 -5.51
CA ASN A 184 -23.20 4.69 -6.39
C ASN A 184 -22.75 3.99 -7.68
N LEU A 185 -23.70 3.49 -8.46
CA LEU A 185 -23.41 2.75 -9.70
C LEU A 185 -22.51 3.57 -10.64
N LYS A 186 -22.76 4.88 -10.75
CA LYS A 186 -21.95 5.78 -11.58
C LYS A 186 -20.47 5.75 -11.20
N VAL A 187 -20.14 5.86 -9.92
CA VAL A 187 -18.74 5.83 -9.48
C VAL A 187 -18.13 4.44 -9.66
N THR A 188 -18.89 3.37 -9.43
CA THR A 188 -18.42 2.00 -9.71
C THR A 188 -18.02 1.84 -11.18
N PHE A 189 -18.85 2.30 -12.13
CA PHE A 189 -18.52 2.28 -13.56
C PHE A 189 -17.27 3.11 -13.89
N VAL A 190 -17.12 4.30 -13.30
CA VAL A 190 -15.92 5.14 -13.49
C VAL A 190 -14.65 4.47 -12.96
N LEU A 191 -14.73 3.82 -11.80
CA LEU A 191 -13.59 3.09 -11.24
C LEU A 191 -13.22 1.87 -12.10
N LEU A 192 -14.21 1.11 -12.57
CA LEU A 192 -14.00 -0.03 -13.45
C LEU A 192 -13.36 0.40 -14.77
N PHE A 193 -13.88 1.46 -15.40
CA PHE A 193 -13.33 1.98 -16.66
C PHE A 193 -11.91 2.54 -16.45
N SER A 194 -11.66 3.22 -15.33
CA SER A 194 -10.31 3.68 -14.96
C SER A 194 -9.33 2.53 -14.78
N ALA A 195 -9.76 1.41 -14.18
CA ALA A 195 -8.94 0.21 -14.02
C ALA A 195 -8.61 -0.43 -15.37
N LEU A 196 -9.59 -0.56 -16.27
CA LEU A 196 -9.37 -1.06 -17.63
C LEU A 196 -8.44 -0.16 -18.43
N ALA A 197 -8.62 1.16 -18.34
CA ALA A 197 -7.73 2.13 -18.97
C ALA A 197 -6.30 2.02 -18.43
N ALA A 198 -6.12 1.77 -17.12
CA ALA A 198 -4.81 1.54 -16.53
C ALA A 198 -4.14 0.26 -17.06
N VAL A 199 -4.89 -0.84 -17.23
CA VAL A 199 -4.38 -2.09 -17.84
C VAL A 199 -3.91 -1.83 -19.27
N PHE A 200 -4.72 -1.11 -20.06
CA PHE A 200 -4.38 -0.74 -21.43
C PHE A 200 -3.11 0.11 -21.51
N LEU A 201 -3.05 1.20 -20.73
CA LEU A 201 -1.90 2.09 -20.70
C LEU A 201 -0.64 1.40 -20.19
N PHE A 202 -0.77 0.50 -19.22
CA PHE A 202 0.36 -0.27 -18.70
C PHE A 202 0.93 -1.20 -19.78
N GLY A 203 0.08 -1.89 -20.54
CA GLY A 203 0.50 -2.69 -21.69
C GLY A 203 1.21 -1.86 -22.74
N TYR A 204 0.60 -0.75 -23.15
CA TYR A 204 1.19 0.16 -24.14
C TYR A 204 2.57 0.67 -23.72
N VAL A 205 2.72 1.12 -22.47
CA VAL A 205 4.02 1.58 -21.94
C VAL A 205 5.01 0.42 -21.76
N GLY A 206 4.54 -0.80 -21.52
CA GLY A 206 5.34 -2.01 -21.51
C GLY A 206 5.94 -2.30 -22.89
N ASP A 207 5.11 -2.29 -23.92
CA ASP A 207 5.50 -2.58 -25.30
C ASP A 207 6.36 -1.47 -25.92
N LEU A 208 6.23 -0.22 -25.47
CA LEU A 208 7.17 0.84 -25.87
C LEU A 208 8.63 0.53 -25.48
N ARG A 209 8.86 -0.39 -24.53
CA ARG A 209 10.21 -0.82 -24.17
C ARG A 209 10.73 -1.96 -25.06
N GLN A 210 9.86 -2.75 -25.68
CA GLN A 210 10.21 -3.91 -26.51
C GLN A 210 9.10 -4.17 -27.55
N VAL A 211 9.48 -4.33 -28.83
CA VAL A 211 8.54 -4.43 -29.98
C VAL A 211 7.49 -5.54 -29.84
N VAL A 212 7.72 -6.55 -28.99
CA VAL A 212 6.81 -7.68 -28.74
C VAL A 212 6.65 -7.89 -27.24
N ASN A 213 5.46 -8.33 -26.79
CA ASN A 213 5.22 -8.69 -25.40
C ASN A 213 6.21 -9.78 -24.96
N PRO A 214 7.03 -9.54 -23.93
CA PRO A 214 8.10 -10.46 -23.54
C PRO A 214 7.58 -11.77 -22.97
N PHE A 215 6.30 -11.88 -22.61
CA PHE A 215 5.71 -13.07 -22.00
C PHE A 215 4.88 -13.89 -22.98
N PHE A 216 4.83 -13.53 -24.26
CA PHE A 216 4.03 -14.27 -25.23
C PHE A 216 4.49 -15.73 -25.38
N TYR A 217 5.78 -16.02 -25.16
CA TYR A 217 6.32 -17.38 -25.15
C TYR A 217 5.74 -18.28 -24.05
N LEU A 218 5.13 -17.69 -23.01
CA LEU A 218 4.50 -18.42 -21.90
C LEU A 218 3.05 -18.78 -22.19
N VAL A 219 2.42 -18.24 -23.23
CA VAL A 219 1.00 -18.45 -23.49
C VAL A 219 0.76 -19.89 -23.93
N GLU A 220 -0.15 -20.59 -23.25
CA GLU A 220 -0.56 -21.94 -23.63
C GLU A 220 -1.25 -21.95 -25.01
N PRO A 221 -1.08 -22.99 -25.85
CA PRO A 221 -1.62 -23.01 -27.22
C PRO A 221 -3.12 -22.71 -27.30
N ALA A 222 -3.91 -23.17 -26.33
CA ALA A 222 -5.35 -22.93 -26.27
C ALA A 222 -5.75 -21.46 -26.06
N TYR A 223 -4.82 -20.61 -25.60
CA TYR A 223 -5.07 -19.20 -25.27
C TYR A 223 -4.36 -18.21 -26.19
N VAL A 224 -3.60 -18.69 -27.19
CA VAL A 224 -2.87 -17.84 -28.15
C VAL A 224 -3.81 -16.89 -28.88
N ASP A 225 -4.90 -17.40 -29.46
CA ASP A 225 -5.87 -16.58 -30.19
C ASP A 225 -6.56 -15.55 -29.27
N PHE A 226 -6.87 -15.96 -28.03
CA PHE A 226 -7.50 -15.09 -27.04
C PHE A 226 -6.61 -13.89 -26.67
N PHE A 227 -5.35 -14.13 -26.31
CA PHE A 227 -4.44 -13.04 -25.95
C PHE A 227 -3.98 -12.22 -27.14
N SER A 228 -3.93 -12.81 -28.34
CA SER A 228 -3.61 -12.08 -29.58
C SER A 228 -4.72 -11.12 -30.01
N ALA A 229 -5.97 -11.42 -29.64
CA ALA A 229 -7.12 -10.55 -29.91
C ALA A 229 -7.26 -9.38 -28.91
N LEU A 230 -6.60 -9.46 -27.76
CA LEU A 230 -6.68 -8.45 -26.70
C LEU A 230 -5.48 -7.50 -26.75
N PRO A 231 -5.61 -6.27 -26.20
CA PRO A 231 -4.47 -5.43 -25.94
C PRO A 231 -3.43 -6.15 -25.06
N SER A 232 -2.15 -5.98 -25.37
CA SER A 232 -1.02 -6.63 -24.68
C SER A 232 -1.04 -6.50 -23.16
N GLY A 233 -1.61 -5.41 -22.64
CA GLY A 233 -1.77 -5.15 -21.21
C GLY A 233 -2.54 -6.24 -20.46
N PHE A 234 -3.44 -6.97 -21.13
CA PHE A 234 -4.16 -8.08 -20.52
C PHE A 234 -3.24 -9.26 -20.19
N LEU A 235 -2.31 -9.61 -21.10
CA LEU A 235 -1.31 -10.65 -20.85
C LEU A 235 -0.35 -10.23 -19.73
N TRP A 236 0.14 -8.98 -19.78
CA TRP A 236 0.96 -8.40 -18.70
C TRP A 236 0.27 -8.51 -17.34
N PHE A 237 -0.99 -8.09 -17.26
CA PHE A 237 -1.76 -8.16 -16.03
C PHE A 237 -1.95 -9.61 -15.57
N TYR A 238 -2.34 -10.51 -16.47
CA TYR A 238 -2.53 -11.92 -16.15
C TYR A 238 -1.27 -12.54 -15.53
N VAL A 239 -0.13 -12.43 -16.23
CA VAL A 239 1.15 -13.01 -15.83
C VAL A 239 1.63 -12.44 -14.49
N TYR A 240 1.53 -11.11 -14.29
CA TYR A 240 1.92 -10.50 -13.02
C TYR A 240 1.02 -10.93 -11.86
N MET A 241 -0.28 -11.11 -12.09
CA MET A 241 -1.21 -11.50 -11.04
C MET A 241 -1.04 -12.95 -10.60
N THR A 242 -0.67 -13.86 -11.52
CA THR A 242 -0.59 -15.30 -11.25
C THR A 242 0.82 -15.80 -10.90
N SER A 243 1.88 -15.16 -11.41
CA SER A 243 3.28 -15.58 -11.21
C SER A 243 3.69 -15.73 -9.74
N GLY A 244 3.37 -14.76 -8.89
CA GLY A 244 3.71 -14.81 -7.47
C GLY A 244 3.07 -16.00 -6.75
N MET A 245 1.86 -16.38 -7.14
CA MET A 245 1.18 -17.56 -6.61
C MET A 245 1.81 -18.86 -7.12
N SER A 246 2.21 -18.92 -8.40
CA SER A 246 2.92 -20.07 -8.97
C SER A 246 4.25 -20.30 -8.24
N ASN A 247 5.01 -19.23 -8.02
CA ASN A 247 6.24 -19.25 -7.25
C ASN A 247 5.99 -19.75 -5.82
N MET A 248 4.90 -19.34 -5.17
CA MET A 248 4.54 -19.88 -3.84
C MET A 248 4.24 -21.38 -3.87
N PHE A 249 3.39 -21.83 -4.80
CA PHE A 249 3.03 -23.25 -4.92
C PHE A 249 4.21 -24.14 -5.26
N PHE A 250 5.16 -23.65 -6.05
CA PHE A 250 6.37 -24.37 -6.40
C PHE A 250 7.30 -24.63 -5.20
N ASN A 251 7.36 -23.68 -4.25
CA ASN A 251 8.33 -23.73 -3.16
C ASN A 251 7.77 -24.28 -1.84
N ILE A 252 6.47 -24.15 -1.58
CA ILE A 252 5.93 -24.27 -0.22
C ILE A 252 6.14 -25.64 0.45
N GLU A 253 6.26 -26.73 -0.32
CA GLU A 253 6.45 -28.09 0.22
C GLU A 253 7.93 -28.49 0.34
N THR A 254 8.78 -27.96 -0.54
CA THR A 254 10.18 -28.40 -0.68
C THR A 254 11.16 -27.48 0.05
N LEU A 255 10.76 -26.23 0.29
CA LEU A 255 11.58 -25.25 0.97
C LEU A 255 11.82 -25.66 2.43
N GLN A 256 13.10 -25.66 2.83
CA GLN A 256 13.50 -25.84 4.22
C GLN A 256 13.53 -24.48 4.92
N PRO A 257 12.68 -24.25 5.94
CA PRO A 257 12.63 -22.97 6.64
C PRO A 257 13.93 -22.68 7.39
N ALA A 258 14.31 -21.41 7.46
CA ALA A 258 15.50 -20.99 8.19
C ALA A 258 15.31 -20.96 9.72
N TYR A 259 14.07 -20.99 10.21
CA TYR A 259 13.68 -20.86 11.62
C TYR A 259 14.26 -19.61 12.30
N SER A 260 14.29 -18.51 11.56
CA SER A 260 14.69 -17.18 12.04
C SER A 260 13.75 -16.13 11.46
N PHE A 261 13.83 -14.86 11.88
CA PHE A 261 13.07 -13.75 11.27
C PHE A 261 13.84 -13.05 10.13
N GLY A 262 14.86 -13.72 9.58
CA GLY A 262 15.83 -13.11 8.67
C GLY A 262 15.20 -12.59 7.38
N TYR A 263 14.18 -13.26 6.85
CA TYR A 263 13.55 -12.93 5.57
C TYR A 263 12.31 -12.02 5.75
N SER A 264 11.43 -12.33 6.70
CA SER A 264 10.19 -11.55 6.94
C SER A 264 10.48 -10.13 7.42
N LEU A 265 11.47 -9.99 8.31
CA LEU A 265 11.85 -8.69 8.87
C LEU A 265 13.00 -8.02 8.11
N TYR A 266 13.49 -8.67 7.05
CA TYR A 266 14.60 -8.17 6.24
C TYR A 266 14.41 -6.70 5.86
N ASN A 267 13.20 -6.34 5.43
CA ASN A 267 12.88 -4.99 4.94
C ASN A 267 12.70 -3.92 6.00
N LEU A 268 12.76 -4.29 7.29
CA LEU A 268 12.82 -3.34 8.39
C LEU A 268 14.19 -2.72 8.53
N LEU A 269 15.22 -3.46 8.13
CA LEU A 269 16.58 -2.99 8.24
C LEU A 269 16.85 -1.90 7.19
N PRO A 270 17.35 -0.73 7.61
CA PRO A 270 17.82 0.30 6.69
C PRO A 270 18.88 -0.29 5.73
N SER A 271 18.84 0.09 4.46
CA SER A 271 19.77 -0.45 3.45
C SER A 271 21.25 -0.25 3.81
N ALA A 272 21.57 0.83 4.53
CA ALA A 272 22.93 1.07 5.03
C ALA A 272 23.38 0.00 6.05
N ILE A 273 22.47 -0.45 6.93
CA ILE A 273 22.76 -1.51 7.91
C ILE A 273 22.90 -2.85 7.20
N LYS A 274 22.04 -3.13 6.21
CA LYS A 274 22.14 -4.36 5.40
C LYS A 274 23.49 -4.49 4.71
N LEU A 275 23.94 -3.39 4.09
CA LEU A 275 25.23 -3.33 3.42
C LEU A 275 26.38 -3.56 4.41
N TRP A 276 26.32 -2.93 5.58
CA TRP A 276 27.34 -3.08 6.62
C TRP A 276 27.41 -4.50 7.19
N LEU A 277 26.27 -5.18 7.35
CA LEU A 277 26.19 -6.56 7.83
C LEU A 277 26.47 -7.61 6.76
N GLY A 278 26.64 -7.20 5.49
CA GLY A 278 26.88 -8.12 4.37
C GLY A 278 25.70 -9.05 4.09
N PHE A 279 24.46 -8.63 4.40
CA PHE A 279 23.30 -9.44 4.09
C PHE A 279 23.08 -9.52 2.58
N ASP A 280 22.71 -10.72 2.11
CA ASP A 280 22.27 -10.92 0.73
C ASP A 280 21.10 -9.98 0.42
N GLN A 281 20.99 -9.51 -0.82
CA GLN A 281 19.98 -8.54 -1.24
C GLN A 281 18.57 -9.16 -1.32
N ARG A 282 18.49 -10.49 -1.29
CA ARG A 282 17.24 -11.22 -1.42
C ARG A 282 16.52 -11.39 -0.08
N ASN A 283 15.22 -11.13 -0.08
CA ASN A 283 14.37 -11.20 1.11
C ASN A 283 13.52 -12.47 1.21
N ASP A 284 13.87 -13.52 0.46
CA ASP A 284 13.26 -14.86 0.52
C ASP A 284 14.20 -15.93 -0.05
N LEU A 285 13.86 -17.20 0.19
CA LEU A 285 14.54 -18.40 -0.30
C LEU A 285 13.87 -19.02 -1.54
N PHE A 286 12.93 -18.34 -2.19
CA PHE A 286 12.14 -18.96 -3.25
C PHE A 286 12.99 -19.29 -4.49
N VAL A 287 12.62 -20.33 -5.22
CA VAL A 287 13.09 -20.54 -6.58
C VAL A 287 11.97 -20.09 -7.51
N PHE A 288 12.27 -19.18 -8.44
CA PHE A 288 11.26 -18.68 -9.37
C PHE A 288 11.08 -19.69 -10.50
N VAL A 289 9.83 -19.96 -10.86
CA VAL A 289 9.49 -20.90 -11.94
C VAL A 289 9.98 -20.38 -13.29
N ASP A 290 9.95 -19.06 -13.48
CA ASP A 290 10.51 -18.38 -14.63
C ASP A 290 11.38 -17.20 -14.17
N ASN A 291 12.59 -17.09 -14.72
CA ASN A 291 13.59 -16.08 -14.33
C ASN A 291 13.14 -14.64 -14.65
N ASN A 292 12.24 -14.44 -15.61
CA ASN A 292 11.67 -13.14 -15.95
C ASN A 292 10.52 -12.74 -15.00
N LEU A 293 10.07 -13.65 -14.13
CA LEU A 293 8.92 -13.50 -13.24
C LEU A 293 9.34 -13.61 -11.77
N ASN A 294 10.07 -12.59 -11.31
CA ASN A 294 10.63 -12.49 -9.96
C ASN A 294 9.68 -11.91 -8.90
N ALA A 295 8.39 -11.81 -9.20
CA ALA A 295 7.40 -11.39 -8.21
C ALA A 295 7.11 -12.53 -7.23
N ALA A 296 7.02 -12.20 -5.95
CA ALA A 296 6.71 -13.15 -4.89
C ALA A 296 5.62 -12.57 -3.99
N THR A 297 4.65 -13.38 -3.57
CA THR A 297 3.60 -12.89 -2.66
C THR A 297 4.19 -12.48 -1.30
N PHE A 298 3.42 -11.75 -0.49
CA PHE A 298 3.81 -11.45 0.88
C PHE A 298 4.11 -12.67 1.77
N TYR A 299 3.73 -13.88 1.34
CA TYR A 299 4.08 -15.11 2.05
C TYR A 299 5.54 -15.53 1.86
N SER A 300 6.27 -15.01 0.88
CA SER A 300 7.58 -15.56 0.51
C SER A 300 8.59 -15.52 1.66
N GLY A 301 8.75 -14.36 2.29
CA GLY A 301 9.59 -14.21 3.47
C GLY A 301 9.10 -15.06 4.64
N TYR A 302 7.78 -15.15 4.84
CA TYR A 302 7.21 -15.85 5.98
C TYR A 302 7.37 -17.38 5.87
N ILE A 303 7.22 -17.92 4.66
CA ILE A 303 7.47 -19.33 4.36
C ILE A 303 8.97 -19.61 4.47
N SER A 304 9.82 -18.71 3.98
CA SER A 304 11.29 -18.85 4.07
C SER A 304 11.76 -18.91 5.52
N ASP A 305 11.12 -18.15 6.41
CA ASP A 305 11.45 -18.12 7.83
C ASP A 305 10.91 -19.34 8.60
N PHE A 306 9.62 -19.68 8.44
CA PHE A 306 8.94 -20.63 9.33
C PHE A 306 8.01 -21.63 8.63
N GLY A 307 8.11 -21.76 7.30
CA GLY A 307 7.24 -22.63 6.49
C GLY A 307 5.78 -22.15 6.48
N ALA A 308 4.88 -23.01 5.99
CA ALA A 308 3.47 -22.67 5.83
C ALA A 308 2.77 -22.29 7.15
N VAL A 309 3.10 -22.97 8.25
CA VAL A 309 2.47 -22.72 9.57
C VAL A 309 2.86 -21.35 10.12
N GLY A 310 4.14 -21.00 10.10
CA GLY A 310 4.55 -19.67 10.54
C GLY A 310 4.08 -18.57 9.59
N ALA A 311 4.01 -18.85 8.29
CA ALA A 311 3.41 -17.96 7.31
C ALA A 311 1.93 -17.66 7.59
N PHE A 312 1.16 -18.64 8.05
CA PHE A 312 -0.20 -18.41 8.51
C PHE A 312 -0.24 -17.42 9.69
N PHE A 313 0.56 -17.63 10.73
CA PHE A 313 0.53 -16.76 11.91
C PHE A 313 1.03 -15.33 11.62
N LEU A 314 2.08 -15.18 10.82
CA LEU A 314 2.59 -13.86 10.42
C LEU A 314 1.59 -13.10 9.55
N ALA A 315 1.00 -13.76 8.56
CA ALA A 315 -0.05 -13.15 7.74
C ALA A 315 -1.29 -12.81 8.59
N ALA A 316 -1.71 -13.70 9.50
CA ALA A 316 -2.81 -13.43 10.44
C ALA A 316 -2.51 -12.21 11.34
N PHE A 317 -1.27 -12.03 11.79
CA PHE A 317 -0.86 -10.83 12.53
C PHE A 317 -1.00 -9.55 11.68
N VAL A 318 -0.53 -9.56 10.43
CA VAL A 318 -0.71 -8.43 9.50
C VAL A 318 -2.21 -8.12 9.30
N GLN A 319 -3.03 -9.14 9.12
CA GLN A 319 -4.48 -9.01 8.96
C GLN A 319 -5.16 -8.45 10.22
N PHE A 320 -4.74 -8.90 11.41
CA PHE A 320 -5.17 -8.36 12.69
C PHE A 320 -4.89 -6.86 12.77
N CYS A 321 -3.67 -6.43 12.44
CA CYS A 321 -3.29 -5.01 12.40
C CYS A 321 -4.13 -4.21 11.39
N CYS A 322 -4.39 -4.77 10.20
CA CYS A 322 -5.23 -4.14 9.19
C CYS A 322 -6.69 -3.98 9.66
N CYS A 323 -7.25 -4.99 10.32
CA CYS A 323 -8.59 -4.94 10.92
C CYS A 323 -8.66 -3.92 12.06
N LEU A 324 -7.63 -3.83 12.89
CA LEU A 324 -7.53 -2.83 13.95
C LEU A 324 -7.51 -1.41 13.38
N ALA A 325 -6.68 -1.15 12.37
CA ALA A 325 -6.64 0.13 11.66
C ALA A 325 -8.02 0.48 11.09
N TYR A 326 -8.71 -0.49 10.48
CA TYR A 326 -10.07 -0.31 9.98
C TYR A 326 -11.07 0.03 11.08
N ALA A 327 -11.03 -0.68 12.21
CA ALA A 327 -11.90 -0.46 13.35
C ALA A 327 -11.78 0.97 13.89
N VAL A 328 -10.56 1.54 13.90
CA VAL A 328 -10.32 2.93 14.28
C VAL A 328 -10.80 3.90 13.19
N ALA A 329 -10.56 3.59 11.91
CA ALA A 329 -10.97 4.40 10.77
C ALA A 329 -12.49 4.60 10.70
N ARG A 330 -13.28 3.55 10.96
CA ARG A 330 -14.75 3.64 10.99
C ARG A 330 -15.28 4.63 12.00
N LYS A 331 -14.51 4.94 13.06
CA LYS A 331 -14.87 5.97 14.05
C LYS A 331 -14.70 7.40 13.49
N GLY A 332 -14.36 7.53 12.19
CA GLY A 332 -14.18 8.78 11.45
C GLY A 332 -12.97 9.62 11.88
N ARG A 333 -12.06 9.05 12.67
CA ARG A 333 -10.87 9.72 13.18
C ARG A 333 -9.82 9.80 12.07
N PRO A 334 -9.22 10.95 11.75
CA PRO A 334 -8.35 11.07 10.59
C PRO A 334 -7.09 10.19 10.70
N TRP A 335 -6.48 10.06 11.88
CA TRP A 335 -5.34 9.14 12.06
C TRP A 335 -5.72 7.67 11.79
N GLY A 336 -6.95 7.27 12.11
CA GLY A 336 -7.46 5.95 11.77
C GLY A 336 -7.65 5.78 10.27
N ILE A 337 -8.23 6.80 9.62
CA ILE A 337 -8.39 6.83 8.15
C ILE A 337 -7.02 6.74 7.46
N PHE A 338 -6.03 7.48 7.96
CA PHE A 338 -4.69 7.48 7.39
C PHE A 338 -4.01 6.11 7.57
N ALA A 339 -4.02 5.57 8.79
CA ALA A 339 -3.49 4.23 9.05
C ALA A 339 -4.19 3.15 8.21
N TYR A 340 -5.51 3.26 8.04
CA TYR A 340 -6.24 2.30 7.21
C TYR A 340 -5.98 2.48 5.71
N ALA A 341 -5.68 3.68 5.21
CA ALA A 341 -5.27 3.84 3.83
C ALA A 341 -3.96 3.07 3.54
N VAL A 342 -3.03 3.08 4.49
CA VAL A 342 -1.80 2.28 4.44
C VAL A 342 -2.11 0.78 4.53
N ALA A 343 -2.97 0.36 5.47
CA ALA A 343 -3.40 -1.03 5.58
C ALA A 343 -4.10 -1.54 4.30
N PHE A 344 -4.96 -0.72 3.71
CA PHE A 344 -5.64 -1.01 2.45
C PHE A 344 -4.64 -1.26 1.33
N GLN A 345 -3.59 -0.42 1.23
CA GLN A 345 -2.49 -0.61 0.30
C GLN A 345 -1.79 -1.96 0.52
N ILE A 346 -1.45 -2.31 1.76
CA ILE A 346 -0.82 -3.59 2.09
C ILE A 346 -1.69 -4.77 1.65
N LEU A 347 -3.00 -4.71 1.87
CA LEU A 347 -3.92 -5.79 1.45
C LEU A 347 -3.99 -5.93 -0.07
N ILE A 348 -4.07 -4.82 -0.81
CA ILE A 348 -4.10 -4.83 -2.29
C ILE A 348 -2.80 -5.41 -2.87
N PHE A 349 -1.65 -4.99 -2.36
CA PHE A 349 -0.35 -5.43 -2.88
C PHE A 349 0.16 -6.74 -2.29
N SER A 350 -0.59 -7.38 -1.38
CA SER A 350 -0.17 -8.64 -0.73
C SER A 350 0.13 -9.79 -1.69
N ILE A 351 -0.45 -9.77 -2.89
CA ILE A 351 -0.16 -10.75 -3.95
C ILE A 351 1.19 -10.52 -4.64
N PHE A 352 1.79 -9.35 -4.50
CA PHE A 352 3.03 -8.95 -5.19
C PHE A 352 4.25 -8.85 -4.28
N TYR A 353 4.05 -8.49 -3.01
CA TYR A 353 5.14 -8.29 -2.08
C TYR A 353 4.65 -8.08 -0.64
N ASP A 354 5.49 -8.38 0.34
CA ASP A 354 5.25 -7.96 1.72
C ASP A 354 5.56 -6.47 1.92
N MET A 355 4.51 -5.67 1.80
CA MET A 355 4.60 -4.23 2.11
C MET A 355 4.55 -3.92 3.60
N PHE A 356 4.10 -4.83 4.47
CA PHE A 356 3.87 -4.52 5.87
C PHE A 356 5.19 -4.25 6.61
N PHE A 357 6.20 -5.10 6.40
CA PHE A 357 7.53 -4.95 7.00
C PHE A 357 8.48 -4.08 6.18
N LEU A 358 7.98 -3.28 5.23
CA LEU A 358 8.77 -2.23 4.58
C LEU A 358 8.92 -1.03 5.51
N LEU A 359 10.16 -0.61 5.77
CA LEU A 359 10.46 0.57 6.60
C LEU A 359 9.66 1.84 6.22
N PRO A 360 9.52 2.22 4.93
CA PRO A 360 8.70 3.37 4.52
C PRO A 360 7.21 3.21 4.85
N ILE A 361 6.68 1.99 4.84
CA ILE A 361 5.28 1.71 5.10
C ILE A 361 4.99 1.77 6.61
N LEU A 362 5.85 1.16 7.42
CA LEU A 362 5.76 1.28 8.88
C LEU A 362 5.88 2.72 9.37
N LEU A 363 6.75 3.52 8.74
CA LEU A 363 6.87 4.92 9.09
C LEU A 363 5.56 5.68 8.84
N GLN A 364 4.74 5.32 7.86
CA GLN A 364 3.42 5.94 7.67
C GLN A 364 2.48 5.64 8.85
N PHE A 365 2.50 4.42 9.40
CA PHE A 365 1.77 4.12 10.63
C PHE A 365 2.28 4.95 11.82
N ILE A 366 3.60 5.08 11.97
CA ILE A 366 4.20 5.93 13.00
C ILE A 366 3.74 7.39 12.83
N LEU A 367 3.80 7.93 11.61
CA LEU A 367 3.33 9.28 11.30
C LEU A 367 1.85 9.48 11.63
N ALA A 368 1.00 8.48 11.42
CA ALA A 368 -0.41 8.51 11.82
C ALA A 368 -0.59 8.50 13.35
N ILE A 369 0.23 7.73 14.07
CA ILE A 369 0.24 7.69 15.55
C ILE A 369 0.73 9.03 16.11
N LEU A 370 1.80 9.61 15.55
CA LEU A 370 2.30 10.93 15.94
C LEU A 370 1.23 12.02 15.74
N PHE A 371 0.47 11.94 14.64
CA PHE A 371 -0.66 12.84 14.41
C PHE A 371 -1.76 12.67 15.47
N PHE A 372 -2.08 11.43 15.87
CA PHE A 372 -3.00 11.17 16.99
C PHE A 372 -2.49 11.79 18.30
N SER A 373 -1.23 11.55 18.65
CA SER A 373 -0.61 12.07 19.88
C SER A 373 -0.64 13.59 19.92
N ALA A 374 -0.31 14.26 18.81
CA ALA A 374 -0.38 15.71 18.69
C ALA A 374 -1.82 16.24 18.87
N CYS A 375 -2.82 15.57 18.28
CA CYS A 375 -4.23 15.94 18.47
C CYS A 375 -4.69 15.76 19.93
N ARG A 376 -4.25 14.69 20.60
CA ARG A 376 -4.58 14.42 22.00
C ARG A 376 -3.94 15.45 22.93
N LEU A 377 -2.66 15.75 22.74
CA LEU A 377 -1.94 16.74 23.54
C LEU A 377 -2.57 18.13 23.41
N LYS A 378 -2.90 18.57 22.20
CA LYS A 378 -3.58 19.86 21.98
C LYS A 378 -4.90 19.95 22.75
N ARG A 379 -5.70 18.87 22.79
CA ARG A 379 -6.94 18.84 23.58
C ARG A 379 -6.64 18.92 25.07
N LEU A 380 -5.69 18.13 25.58
CA LEU A 380 -5.31 18.13 26.99
C LEU A 380 -4.76 19.47 27.48
N LEU A 381 -4.11 20.27 26.62
CA LEU A 381 -3.61 21.59 26.99
C LEU A 381 -4.68 22.68 26.96
N ILE A 382 -5.69 22.56 26.08
CA ILE A 382 -6.76 23.58 25.94
C ILE A 382 -7.91 23.33 26.93
N THR A 383 -8.22 22.07 27.27
CA THR A 383 -9.38 21.73 28.11
C THR A 383 -9.26 22.21 29.57
N PRO A 384 -8.09 22.18 30.23
CA PRO A 384 -7.92 22.73 31.59
C PRO A 384 -8.08 24.25 31.62
N ALA A 385 -7.53 24.96 30.63
CA ALA A 385 -7.64 26.42 30.53
C ALA A 385 -9.09 26.87 30.27
N ALA A 386 -9.85 26.12 29.47
CA ALA A 386 -11.27 26.41 29.23
C ALA A 386 -12.15 26.12 30.47
N LYS A 387 -11.82 25.10 31.28
CA LYS A 387 -12.48 24.85 32.56
C LYS A 387 -12.17 25.94 33.59
N GLN A 388 -10.91 26.37 33.72
CA GLN A 388 -10.53 27.44 34.64
C GLN A 388 -11.16 28.80 34.27
N HIS A 389 -11.30 29.12 32.99
CA HIS A 389 -11.99 30.35 32.57
C HIS A 389 -13.51 30.29 32.77
N ALA A 390 -14.14 29.13 32.65
CA ALA A 390 -15.55 28.96 32.97
C ALA A 390 -15.82 29.06 34.49
N GLU A 391 -14.95 28.47 35.31
CA GLU A 391 -15.04 28.54 36.78
C GLU A 391 -14.75 29.96 37.31
N CYS A 392 -13.89 30.74 36.66
CA CYS A 392 -13.70 32.17 36.99
C CYS A 392 -14.81 33.09 36.49
N ALA A 393 -15.58 32.71 35.46
CA ALA A 393 -16.69 33.51 34.94
C ALA A 393 -17.97 33.36 35.77
N ASP A 394 -18.15 32.22 36.45
CA ASP A 394 -19.30 31.91 37.29
C ASP A 394 -19.10 32.28 38.78
N SER A 395 -18.01 32.97 39.16
CA SER A 395 -17.93 33.53 40.53
C SER A 395 -18.93 34.69 40.62
N PRO A 396 -19.97 34.62 41.47
CA PRO A 396 -20.91 35.72 41.62
C PRO A 396 -20.14 36.93 42.17
N ARG A 397 -20.14 38.03 41.41
CA ARG A 397 -19.76 39.34 41.94
C ARG A 397 -20.77 39.69 43.03
N THR A 398 -20.44 39.37 44.27
CA THR A 398 -21.07 39.96 45.46
C THR A 398 -20.78 41.45 45.43
N TYR A 399 -21.80 42.22 45.06
CA TYR A 399 -21.89 43.66 45.31
C TYR A 399 -22.34 43.90 46.74
#